data_AF-A0A2H0MW74-F1
#
_entry.id   AF-A0A2H0MW74-F1
#
_cell.length_a   1.000
_cell.length_b   1.000
_cell.length_c   1.000
_cell.angle_alpha   90.00
_cell.angle_beta   90.00
_cell.angle_gamma   90.00
#
_symmetry.space_group_name_H-M   'P 1'
#
loop_
_entity.id
_entity.type
_entity.pdbx_description
1 polymer ?
#
loop_
_entity_poly.entity_id
_entity_poly.type
_entity_poly.pdbx_seq_one_letter_code
_entity_poly.pdbx_strand_id
1 'polypeptide(L)'
;MTSKRISSGWRAFSTGQESVYGSPATVTTALNFEGAPTDIEPNEMQTDEKEITGFVEATQHETLNWKLEGHHKQRAMPHNLAIFLGLVMGQVTSDQPDVGNDPDVYRHYIERDLVSAAMKSVTLVEFDGVAQKQFPGIFGKSVKISGERGQFLKLDASFGGMGKEQASAVSKPSTVAESYLRYGDVEFTRGGALSGSVSGGDLAVGSSPTSFKGVLRSFEYAINAEPVSLYEMGDNTGYVTRAERGERWKQELSAVFEMADDTHKTGLISGSEYVLSIPITGGVIAGGSGNLNYEAHFIFPKVVYREAKKAVEGSIVIVNGGFQVLEDATYGSVIVKIQNKQSSYLV
;
A
#
# COMPACT_ATOMS: atom_id res chain seq x y z
N MET A 1 -2.95 19.34 -8.99
CA MET A 1 -1.51 19.18 -9.23
C MET A 1 -1.32 18.42 -10.53
N THR A 2 -0.69 19.01 -11.51
CA THR A 2 -0.31 18.37 -12.78
C THR A 2 0.99 17.59 -12.55
N SER A 3 0.92 16.26 -12.45
CA SER A 3 2.12 15.42 -12.44
C SER A 3 2.84 15.58 -13.79
N LYS A 4 4.12 15.93 -13.75
CA LYS A 4 4.97 15.95 -14.95
C LYS A 4 5.18 14.48 -15.35
N ARG A 5 4.57 14.05 -16.45
CA ARG A 5 4.72 12.71 -16.98
C ARG A 5 5.88 12.69 -17.98
N ILE A 6 6.88 11.84 -17.75
CA ILE A 6 7.87 11.53 -18.78
C ILE A 6 7.19 10.62 -19.80
N SER A 7 7.05 11.05 -21.04
CA SER A 7 6.27 10.34 -22.06
C SER A 7 6.84 8.98 -22.46
N SER A 8 8.16 8.78 -22.29
CA SER A 8 8.88 7.54 -22.59
C SER A 8 9.22 6.71 -21.34
N GLY A 9 9.10 7.30 -20.15
CA GLY A 9 9.52 6.67 -18.90
C GLY A 9 8.55 5.58 -18.44
N TRP A 10 9.09 4.54 -17.79
CA TRP A 10 8.30 3.48 -17.19
C TRP A 10 8.97 2.96 -15.91
N ARG A 11 8.13 2.47 -14.99
CA ARG A 11 8.56 1.87 -13.73
C ARG A 11 7.94 0.50 -13.62
N ALA A 12 8.72 -0.51 -13.28
CA ALA A 12 8.25 -1.87 -13.20
C ALA A 12 8.72 -2.53 -11.91
N PHE A 13 7.88 -3.37 -11.33
CA PHE A 13 8.14 -4.06 -10.06
C PHE A 13 8.07 -5.57 -10.28
N SER A 14 8.83 -6.34 -9.49
CA SER A 14 8.61 -7.78 -9.39
C SER A 14 7.32 -8.04 -8.62
N THR A 15 6.50 -8.98 -9.11
CA THR A 15 5.34 -9.47 -8.35
C THR A 15 5.74 -10.54 -7.35
N GLY A 16 6.84 -11.25 -7.58
CA GLY A 16 7.46 -12.17 -6.63
C GLY A 16 8.43 -11.43 -5.70
N GLN A 17 8.60 -11.98 -4.49
CA GLN A 17 9.61 -11.49 -3.55
C GLN A 17 11.02 -11.90 -3.99
N GLU A 18 12.03 -11.15 -3.57
CA GLU A 18 13.43 -11.57 -3.70
C GLU A 18 13.69 -12.79 -2.82
N SER A 19 14.43 -13.78 -3.32
CA SER A 19 14.78 -14.99 -2.56
C SER A 19 15.74 -14.67 -1.41
N VAL A 20 16.58 -13.66 -1.61
CA VAL A 20 17.48 -13.05 -0.63
C VAL A 20 17.42 -11.55 -0.84
N TYR A 21 17.37 -10.78 0.24
CA TYR A 21 17.33 -9.32 0.16
C TYR A 21 18.49 -8.78 -0.68
N GLY A 22 18.17 -7.94 -1.67
CA GLY A 22 19.17 -7.35 -2.57
C GLY A 22 19.57 -8.26 -3.75
N SER A 23 18.98 -9.46 -3.86
CA SER A 23 19.16 -10.35 -5.01
C SER A 23 18.01 -10.16 -6.00
N PRO A 24 18.25 -9.63 -7.21
CA PRO A 24 17.17 -9.23 -8.09
C PRO A 24 16.20 -10.36 -8.47
N ALA A 25 14.91 -10.12 -8.25
CA ALA A 25 13.81 -10.92 -8.74
C ALA A 25 13.38 -10.50 -10.16
N THR A 26 12.73 -11.43 -10.88
CA THR A 26 12.18 -11.15 -12.20
C THR A 26 11.08 -10.10 -12.12
N VAL A 27 11.23 -9.03 -12.89
CA VAL A 27 10.24 -7.96 -13.02
C VAL A 27 9.18 -8.38 -14.04
N THR A 28 7.92 -8.37 -13.64
CA THR A 28 6.81 -8.98 -14.40
C THR A 28 5.75 -7.96 -14.82
N THR A 29 5.69 -6.80 -14.16
CA THR A 29 4.63 -5.82 -14.38
C THR A 29 5.16 -4.40 -14.48
N ALA A 30 4.69 -3.67 -15.50
CA ALA A 30 4.94 -2.25 -15.65
C ALA A 30 3.78 -1.43 -15.06
N LEU A 31 4.12 -0.44 -14.25
CA LEU A 31 3.22 0.56 -13.71
C LEU A 31 3.38 1.89 -14.46
N ASN A 32 2.36 2.75 -14.37
CA ASN A 32 2.44 4.09 -14.93
C ASN A 32 3.48 4.91 -14.16
N PHE A 33 4.46 5.47 -14.88
CA PHE A 33 5.44 6.37 -14.29
C PHE A 33 4.78 7.70 -13.93
N GLU A 34 4.60 7.98 -12.64
CA GLU A 34 4.21 9.30 -12.14
C GLU A 34 5.14 9.68 -10.97
N GLY A 35 5.82 10.83 -11.11
CA GLY A 35 6.75 11.33 -10.09
C GLY A 35 8.11 11.68 -10.67
N ALA A 36 9.05 11.99 -9.78
CA ALA A 36 10.46 12.11 -10.15
C ALA A 36 11.08 10.70 -10.35
N PRO A 37 12.13 10.59 -11.17
CA PRO A 37 12.96 9.38 -11.19
C PRO A 37 13.47 9.03 -9.81
N THR A 38 13.63 7.74 -9.58
CA THR A 38 14.19 7.18 -8.35
C THR A 38 15.72 7.28 -8.44
N ASP A 39 16.37 7.80 -7.40
CA ASP A 39 17.83 7.92 -7.36
C ASP A 39 18.38 7.52 -6.00
N ILE A 40 19.62 7.03 -5.99
CA ILE A 40 20.31 6.65 -4.77
C ILE A 40 20.91 7.89 -4.10
N GLU A 41 20.77 7.97 -2.78
CA GLU A 41 21.31 9.08 -2.00
C GLU A 41 22.21 8.56 -0.88
N PRO A 42 23.34 9.24 -0.62
CA PRO A 42 24.12 9.02 0.59
C PRO A 42 23.25 9.29 1.83
N ASN A 43 23.20 8.34 2.75
CA ASN A 43 22.43 8.49 3.98
C ASN A 43 23.26 9.13 5.10
N GLU A 44 24.53 8.75 5.23
CA GLU A 44 25.47 9.37 6.15
C GLU A 44 26.82 9.56 5.46
N MET A 45 27.41 10.73 5.68
CA MET A 45 28.70 11.12 5.14
C MET A 45 29.56 11.65 6.27
N GLN A 46 30.86 11.34 6.23
CA GLN A 46 31.84 11.92 7.13
C GLN A 46 32.96 12.56 6.33
N THR A 47 33.53 13.59 6.93
CA THR A 47 34.73 14.26 6.45
C THR A 47 35.78 14.18 7.54
N ASP A 48 37.04 14.24 7.12
CA ASP A 48 38.21 14.23 8.00
C ASP A 48 38.47 15.61 8.68
N GLU A 49 37.50 16.52 8.68
CA GLU A 49 37.62 17.86 9.28
C GLU A 49 37.95 17.85 10.78
N LYS A 50 37.61 16.75 11.47
CA LYS A 50 37.87 16.57 12.89
C LYS A 50 39.10 15.71 13.16
N GLU A 51 39.82 15.30 12.13
CA GLU A 51 41.01 14.47 12.21
C GLU A 51 42.30 15.29 12.07
N ILE A 52 43.41 14.78 12.61
CA ILE A 52 44.71 15.42 12.47
C ILE A 52 45.31 14.99 11.13
N THR A 53 44.95 15.71 10.07
CA THR A 53 45.38 15.42 8.68
C THR A 53 46.61 16.23 8.26
N GLY A 54 46.93 17.30 9.00
CA GLY A 54 48.00 18.24 8.65
C GLY A 54 47.60 19.28 7.60
N PHE A 55 46.35 19.26 7.14
CA PHE A 55 45.77 20.25 6.24
C PHE A 55 44.74 21.12 6.96
N VAL A 56 44.52 22.34 6.45
CA VAL A 56 43.57 23.31 7.03
C VAL A 56 42.13 23.01 6.60
N GLU A 57 41.96 22.33 5.46
CA GLU A 57 40.68 21.95 4.88
C GLU A 57 40.56 20.42 4.83
N ALA A 58 39.32 19.92 4.76
CA ALA A 58 39.03 18.50 4.61
C ALA A 58 39.72 17.94 3.35
N THR A 59 40.36 16.79 3.48
CA THR A 59 41.02 16.11 2.35
C THR A 59 40.33 14.83 1.93
N GLN A 60 39.51 14.26 2.81
CA GLN A 60 38.81 13.02 2.58
C GLN A 60 37.31 13.19 2.82
N HIS A 61 36.55 12.58 1.93
CA HIS A 61 35.11 12.49 2.02
C HIS A 61 34.74 11.02 1.89
N GLU A 62 34.08 10.48 2.91
CA GLU A 62 33.66 9.10 2.96
C GLU A 62 32.15 9.02 3.15
N THR A 63 31.48 8.31 2.24
CA THR A 63 30.07 7.95 2.39
C THR A 63 30.00 6.65 3.18
N LEU A 64 29.44 6.72 4.38
CA LEU A 64 29.34 5.57 5.27
C LEU A 64 28.23 4.61 4.84
N ASN A 65 27.11 5.13 4.38
CA ASN A 65 26.00 4.31 3.91
C ASN A 65 25.15 4.98 2.83
N TRP A 66 24.50 4.14 2.04
CA TRP A 66 23.60 4.53 0.96
C TRP A 66 22.17 4.12 1.26
N LYS A 67 21.22 4.93 0.81
CA LYS A 67 19.80 4.59 0.85
C LYS A 67 19.13 4.89 -0.48
N LEU A 68 17.99 4.23 -0.68
CA LEU A 68 17.05 4.60 -1.70
C LEU A 68 15.73 4.98 -1.03
N GLU A 69 15.19 6.13 -1.39
CA GLU A 69 13.83 6.52 -1.06
C GLU A 69 13.06 6.84 -2.33
N GLY A 70 11.85 6.31 -2.43
CA GLY A 70 11.02 6.54 -3.61
C GLY A 70 9.56 6.68 -3.26
N HIS A 71 8.87 7.36 -4.17
CA HIS A 71 7.44 7.60 -4.09
C HIS A 71 6.78 7.23 -5.41
N HIS A 72 5.59 6.64 -5.32
CA HIS A 72 4.79 6.25 -6.46
C HIS A 72 3.35 6.71 -6.27
N LYS A 73 2.82 7.46 -7.24
CA LYS A 73 1.42 7.87 -7.25
C LYS A 73 0.76 7.34 -8.51
N GLN A 74 -0.48 6.89 -8.39
CA GLN A 74 -1.28 6.51 -9.54
C GLN A 74 -2.75 6.39 -9.18
N ARG A 75 -3.59 6.20 -10.19
CA ARG A 75 -4.96 5.73 -9.99
C ARG A 75 -4.94 4.29 -9.47
N ALA A 76 -5.80 4.00 -8.50
CA ALA A 76 -5.87 2.67 -7.90
C ALA A 76 -6.44 1.64 -8.88
N MET A 77 -5.77 0.50 -8.95
CA MET A 77 -6.20 -0.73 -9.62
C MET A 77 -5.98 -1.88 -8.62
N PRO A 78 -6.80 -2.95 -8.64
CA PRO A 78 -6.60 -4.10 -7.76
C PRO A 78 -5.14 -4.60 -7.75
N HIS A 79 -4.51 -4.70 -8.93
CA HIS A 79 -3.13 -5.15 -9.08
C HIS A 79 -2.11 -4.27 -8.35
N ASN A 80 -2.20 -2.95 -8.52
CA ASN A 80 -1.23 -2.07 -7.85
C ASN A 80 -1.46 -1.97 -6.35
N LEU A 81 -2.72 -2.02 -5.90
CA LEU A 81 -3.06 -2.10 -4.50
C LEU A 81 -2.46 -3.35 -3.88
N ALA A 82 -2.60 -4.50 -4.54
CA ALA A 82 -2.05 -5.77 -4.03
C ALA A 82 -0.53 -5.73 -3.83
N ILE A 83 0.22 -5.19 -4.81
CA ILE A 83 1.68 -5.09 -4.71
C ILE A 83 2.07 -4.22 -3.51
N PHE A 84 1.59 -2.97 -3.46
CA PHE A 84 2.07 -2.03 -2.44
C PHE A 84 1.53 -2.34 -1.05
N LEU A 85 0.28 -2.80 -0.93
CA LEU A 85 -0.23 -3.28 0.36
C LEU A 85 0.50 -4.54 0.79
N GLY A 86 0.77 -5.48 -0.12
CA GLY A 86 1.56 -6.66 0.19
C GLY A 86 2.97 -6.31 0.69
N LEU A 87 3.61 -5.30 0.11
CA LEU A 87 4.94 -4.83 0.52
C LEU A 87 4.96 -4.23 1.91
N VAL A 88 3.92 -3.48 2.28
CA VAL A 88 3.80 -2.87 3.62
C VAL A 88 3.32 -3.90 4.65
N MET A 89 2.32 -4.70 4.29
CA MET A 89 1.60 -5.60 5.21
C MET A 89 2.35 -6.92 5.45
N GLY A 90 2.99 -7.46 4.42
CA GLY A 90 3.90 -8.61 4.50
C GLY A 90 3.25 -9.98 4.30
N GLN A 91 2.01 -10.20 4.74
CA GLN A 91 1.33 -11.49 4.56
C GLN A 91 0.34 -11.41 3.40
N VAL A 92 0.42 -12.37 2.48
CA VAL A 92 -0.50 -12.52 1.36
C VAL A 92 -0.91 -13.98 1.28
N THR A 93 -2.19 -14.26 1.48
CA THR A 93 -2.80 -15.59 1.32
C THR A 93 -3.68 -15.55 0.08
N SER A 94 -3.46 -16.46 -0.87
CA SER A 94 -4.19 -16.48 -2.15
C SER A 94 -5.01 -17.75 -2.28
N ASP A 95 -6.22 -17.63 -2.81
CA ASP A 95 -7.10 -18.73 -3.14
C ASP A 95 -7.89 -18.47 -4.44
N GLN A 96 -8.62 -19.47 -4.91
CA GLN A 96 -9.50 -19.36 -6.08
C GLN A 96 -10.96 -19.41 -5.59
N PRO A 97 -11.70 -18.28 -5.64
CA PRO A 97 -13.04 -18.20 -5.06
C PRO A 97 -14.07 -19.08 -5.78
N ASP A 98 -13.86 -19.38 -7.07
CA ASP A 98 -14.71 -20.29 -7.85
C ASP A 98 -13.89 -21.06 -8.89
N VAL A 99 -13.14 -22.07 -8.44
CA VAL A 99 -12.30 -22.90 -9.31
C VAL A 99 -13.08 -23.65 -10.39
N GLY A 100 -14.38 -23.89 -10.17
CA GLY A 100 -15.23 -24.65 -11.09
C GLY A 100 -15.67 -23.84 -12.31
N ASN A 101 -15.93 -22.55 -12.11
CA ASN A 101 -16.45 -21.66 -13.17
C ASN A 101 -15.44 -20.62 -13.67
N ASP A 102 -14.55 -20.16 -12.80
CA ASP A 102 -13.62 -19.06 -13.04
C ASP A 102 -12.22 -19.41 -12.51
N PRO A 103 -11.55 -20.44 -13.07
CA PRO A 103 -10.26 -20.93 -12.56
C PRO A 103 -9.12 -19.91 -12.69
N ASP A 104 -9.24 -18.92 -13.56
CA ASP A 104 -8.23 -17.86 -13.73
C ASP A 104 -8.46 -16.65 -12.80
N VAL A 105 -9.45 -16.71 -11.92
CA VAL A 105 -9.72 -15.66 -10.93
C VAL A 105 -9.18 -16.08 -9.58
N TYR A 106 -8.46 -15.15 -8.97
CA TYR A 106 -7.83 -15.32 -7.68
C TYR A 106 -8.31 -14.24 -6.72
N ARG A 107 -8.37 -14.62 -5.46
CA ARG A 107 -8.62 -13.74 -4.34
C ARG A 107 -7.40 -13.77 -3.43
N HIS A 108 -6.96 -12.59 -3.01
CA HIS A 108 -5.79 -12.39 -2.18
C HIS A 108 -6.21 -11.66 -0.91
N TYR A 109 -5.95 -12.28 0.23
CA TYR A 109 -6.05 -11.65 1.53
C TYR A 109 -4.69 -11.11 1.93
N ILE A 110 -4.63 -9.81 2.13
CA ILE A 110 -3.42 -9.10 2.53
C ILE A 110 -3.59 -8.69 3.99
N GLU A 111 -2.70 -9.21 4.83
CA GLU A 111 -2.75 -9.09 6.28
C GLU A 111 -1.40 -8.65 6.83
N ARG A 112 -1.40 -8.09 8.04
CA ARG A 112 -0.15 -7.84 8.76
C ARG A 112 0.47 -9.18 9.11
N ASP A 113 1.70 -9.42 8.64
CA ASP A 113 2.48 -10.57 9.07
C ASP A 113 2.88 -10.40 10.54
N LEU A 114 2.34 -11.27 11.39
CA LEU A 114 2.52 -11.27 12.84
C LEU A 114 3.72 -12.10 13.30
N VAL A 115 4.31 -12.88 12.39
CA VAL A 115 5.31 -13.90 12.73
C VAL A 115 6.71 -13.40 12.44
N SER A 116 6.93 -12.79 11.27
CA SER A 116 8.23 -12.22 10.92
C SER A 116 8.33 -10.76 11.37
N ALA A 117 9.54 -10.27 11.64
CA ALA A 117 9.80 -8.83 11.69
C ALA A 117 10.39 -8.32 10.37
N ALA A 118 10.97 -9.22 9.58
CA ALA A 118 11.60 -8.89 8.30
C ALA A 118 10.55 -8.50 7.26
N MET A 119 10.83 -7.41 6.55
CA MET A 119 10.00 -6.98 5.44
C MET A 119 10.33 -7.77 4.17
N LYS A 120 9.31 -7.98 3.35
CA LYS A 120 9.50 -8.52 2.01
C LYS A 120 10.18 -7.49 1.13
N SER A 121 11.09 -7.97 0.29
CA SER A 121 11.78 -7.16 -0.71
C SER A 121 11.37 -7.55 -2.11
N VAL A 122 11.36 -6.57 -3.01
CA VAL A 122 11.11 -6.72 -4.44
C VAL A 122 12.16 -5.96 -5.24
N THR A 123 12.21 -6.24 -6.52
CA THR A 123 13.06 -5.51 -7.45
C THR A 123 12.26 -4.47 -8.21
N LEU A 124 12.82 -3.27 -8.28
CA LEU A 124 12.35 -2.19 -9.14
C LEU A 124 13.25 -2.06 -10.35
N VAL A 125 12.67 -1.92 -11.53
CA VAL A 125 13.38 -1.46 -12.73
C VAL A 125 12.71 -0.20 -13.22
N GLU A 126 13.51 0.82 -13.45
CA GLU A 126 13.05 2.12 -13.90
C GLU A 126 13.79 2.53 -15.17
N PHE A 127 13.03 3.02 -16.14
CA PHE A 127 13.55 3.72 -17.30
C PHE A 127 13.06 5.17 -17.23
N ASP A 128 14.00 6.09 -17.06
CA ASP A 128 13.71 7.54 -16.93
C ASP A 128 13.62 8.26 -18.28
N GLY A 129 13.77 7.52 -19.40
CA GLY A 129 13.84 8.07 -20.75
C GLY A 129 15.27 8.25 -21.28
N VAL A 130 16.29 8.13 -20.42
CA VAL A 130 17.71 8.26 -20.75
C VAL A 130 18.44 6.95 -20.42
N ALA A 131 18.30 6.46 -19.20
CA ALA A 131 18.95 5.28 -18.69
C ALA A 131 17.94 4.29 -18.09
N GLN A 132 18.30 3.01 -18.13
CA GLN A 132 17.54 1.96 -17.48
C GLN A 132 18.30 1.45 -16.26
N LYS A 133 17.72 1.65 -15.10
CA LYS A 133 18.30 1.34 -13.79
C LYS A 133 17.50 0.24 -13.10
N GLN A 134 18.18 -0.64 -12.40
CA GLN A 134 17.61 -1.69 -11.57
C GLN A 134 18.01 -1.46 -10.12
N PHE A 135 17.02 -1.53 -9.23
CA PHE A 135 17.14 -1.33 -7.81
C PHE A 135 16.58 -2.57 -7.11
N PRO A 136 17.45 -3.49 -6.64
CA PRO A 136 17.02 -4.60 -5.81
C PRO A 136 16.79 -4.15 -4.35
N GLY A 137 16.18 -5.01 -3.54
CA GLY A 137 15.99 -4.76 -2.10
C GLY A 137 14.94 -3.69 -1.77
N ILE A 138 13.95 -3.46 -2.63
CA ILE A 138 12.89 -2.47 -2.40
C ILE A 138 11.87 -3.01 -1.40
N PHE A 139 11.52 -2.23 -0.39
CA PHE A 139 10.50 -2.57 0.61
C PHE A 139 9.49 -1.43 0.78
N GLY A 140 8.25 -1.77 1.15
CA GLY A 140 7.19 -0.77 1.34
C GLY A 140 7.33 -0.02 2.66
N LYS A 141 7.25 1.32 2.65
CA LYS A 141 7.19 2.14 3.88
C LYS A 141 5.74 2.44 4.25
N SER A 142 5.00 3.00 3.30
CA SER A 142 3.64 3.45 3.53
C SER A 142 2.77 3.32 2.30
N VAL A 143 1.48 3.09 2.50
CA VAL A 143 0.44 3.13 1.46
C VAL A 143 -0.69 4.01 1.92
N LYS A 144 -1.15 4.88 1.03
CA LYS A 144 -2.32 5.74 1.23
C LYS A 144 -3.27 5.60 0.05
N ILE A 145 -4.54 5.45 0.37
CA ILE A 145 -5.64 5.34 -0.58
C ILE A 145 -6.64 6.42 -0.24
N SER A 146 -7.05 7.17 -1.25
CA SER A 146 -8.03 8.24 -1.07
C SER A 146 -9.06 8.22 -2.18
N GLY A 147 -10.29 8.57 -1.82
CA GLY A 147 -11.41 8.71 -2.73
C GLY A 147 -12.19 9.99 -2.47
N GLU A 148 -12.54 10.67 -3.54
CA GLU A 148 -13.38 11.86 -3.52
C GLU A 148 -14.53 11.70 -4.52
N ARG A 149 -15.71 12.23 -4.17
CA ARG A 149 -16.92 12.17 -4.99
C ARG A 149 -16.64 12.62 -6.43
N GLY A 150 -17.01 11.77 -7.39
CA GLY A 150 -16.86 12.02 -8.82
C GLY A 150 -15.46 11.77 -9.39
N GLN A 151 -14.50 11.28 -8.59
CA GLN A 151 -13.14 11.00 -9.04
C GLN A 151 -12.80 9.49 -9.03
N PHE A 152 -11.66 9.15 -9.63
CA PHE A 152 -11.01 7.86 -9.44
C PHE A 152 -10.37 7.80 -8.05
N LEU A 153 -10.25 6.59 -7.52
CA LEU A 153 -9.45 6.37 -6.32
C LEU A 153 -7.96 6.59 -6.65
N LYS A 154 -7.25 7.19 -5.69
CA LYS A 154 -5.83 7.51 -5.80
C LYS A 154 -5.06 6.64 -4.83
N LEU A 155 -3.94 6.10 -5.30
CA LEU A 155 -2.95 5.38 -4.53
C LEU A 155 -1.69 6.24 -4.46
N ASP A 156 -1.16 6.40 -3.26
CA ASP A 156 0.13 7.03 -2.96
C ASP A 156 0.94 6.04 -2.11
N ALA A 157 2.08 5.60 -2.63
CA ALA A 157 2.94 4.63 -1.97
C ALA A 157 4.34 5.21 -1.82
N SER A 158 4.95 4.96 -0.65
CA SER A 158 6.35 5.29 -0.37
C SER A 158 7.10 4.00 -0.11
N PHE A 159 8.31 3.90 -0.63
CA PHE A 159 9.16 2.73 -0.49
C PHE A 159 10.60 3.14 -0.14
N GLY A 160 11.29 2.23 0.54
CA GLY A 160 12.73 2.29 0.74
C GLY A 160 13.42 1.25 -0.12
N GLY A 161 14.73 1.34 -0.24
CA GLY A 161 15.53 0.34 -0.93
C GLY A 161 16.95 0.29 -0.42
N MET A 162 17.70 -0.70 -0.90
CA MET A 162 19.02 -1.00 -0.35
C MET A 162 20.11 0.04 -0.63
N GLY A 163 19.81 1.04 -1.47
CA GLY A 163 20.77 2.06 -1.91
C GLY A 163 21.73 1.58 -3.01
N LYS A 164 21.50 0.39 -3.58
CA LYS A 164 22.30 -0.17 -4.67
C LYS A 164 21.60 0.06 -6.02
N GLU A 165 22.35 0.59 -6.97
CA GLU A 165 21.93 0.76 -8.36
C GLU A 165 22.70 -0.19 -9.28
N GLN A 166 22.02 -0.77 -10.26
CA GLN A 166 22.61 -1.62 -11.29
C GLN A 166 22.08 -1.24 -12.68
N ALA A 167 22.93 -1.33 -13.70
CA ALA A 167 22.47 -1.21 -15.09
C ALA A 167 21.54 -2.37 -15.44
N SER A 168 20.45 -2.08 -16.15
CA SER A 168 19.45 -3.09 -16.53
C SER A 168 19.27 -3.16 -18.04
N ALA A 169 19.07 -4.38 -18.55
CA ALA A 169 18.69 -4.66 -19.94
C ALA A 169 17.30 -5.31 -20.05
N VAL A 170 16.50 -5.26 -18.99
CA VAL A 170 15.15 -5.84 -18.94
C VAL A 170 14.24 -5.10 -19.91
N SER A 171 13.61 -5.81 -20.85
CA SER A 171 12.62 -5.19 -21.73
C SER A 171 11.41 -4.69 -20.92
N LYS A 172 10.77 -3.60 -21.38
CA LYS A 172 9.56 -3.06 -20.74
C LYS A 172 8.52 -4.17 -20.57
N PRO A 173 8.14 -4.53 -19.34
CA PRO A 173 7.12 -5.55 -19.10
C PRO A 173 5.74 -5.10 -19.59
N SER A 174 4.84 -6.07 -19.79
CA SER A 174 3.45 -5.76 -20.09
C SER A 174 2.79 -5.03 -18.92
N THR A 175 1.90 -4.09 -19.24
CA THR A 175 0.99 -3.49 -18.26
C THR A 175 -0.17 -4.43 -18.01
N VAL A 176 -0.48 -4.72 -16.75
CA VAL A 176 -1.67 -5.50 -16.39
C VAL A 176 -2.92 -4.67 -16.69
N ALA A 177 -3.81 -5.21 -17.53
CA ALA A 177 -5.03 -4.54 -17.95
C ALA A 177 -6.17 -4.80 -16.95
N GLU A 178 -6.49 -3.82 -16.12
CA GLU A 178 -7.59 -3.86 -15.15
C GLU A 178 -8.42 -2.58 -15.16
N SER A 179 -9.62 -2.65 -14.61
CA SER A 179 -10.45 -1.45 -14.44
C SER A 179 -9.91 -0.58 -13.31
N TYR A 180 -9.73 0.72 -13.57
CA TYR A 180 -9.50 1.70 -12.52
C TYR A 180 -10.68 1.75 -11.55
N LEU A 181 -10.37 1.74 -10.26
CA LEU A 181 -11.37 1.85 -9.21
C LEU A 181 -11.89 3.28 -9.10
N ARG A 182 -13.21 3.43 -8.99
CA ARG A 182 -13.88 4.74 -8.93
C ARG A 182 -14.54 4.94 -7.59
N TYR A 183 -14.70 6.20 -7.21
CA TYR A 183 -15.42 6.55 -6.00
C TYR A 183 -16.89 6.07 -6.00
N GLY A 184 -17.56 6.10 -7.16
CA GLY A 184 -18.97 5.69 -7.28
C GLY A 184 -19.22 4.20 -6.95
N ASP A 185 -18.16 3.41 -6.99
CA ASP A 185 -18.17 1.97 -6.76
C ASP A 185 -17.87 1.59 -5.30
N VAL A 186 -17.64 2.60 -4.46
CA VAL A 186 -17.34 2.43 -3.03
C VAL A 186 -18.64 2.24 -2.26
N GLU A 187 -18.68 1.22 -1.41
CA GLU A 187 -19.68 1.10 -0.38
C GLU A 187 -19.01 1.22 1.00
N PHE A 188 -19.25 2.31 1.71
CA PHE A 188 -18.66 2.52 3.02
C PHE A 188 -19.67 2.09 4.08
N THR A 189 -19.35 1.04 4.83
CA THR A 189 -20.29 0.37 5.75
C THR A 189 -19.72 0.28 7.17
N ARG A 190 -20.57 0.46 8.18
CA ARG A 190 -20.21 0.36 9.62
C ARG A 190 -21.14 -0.60 10.34
N GLY A 191 -20.58 -1.34 11.28
CA GLY A 191 -21.29 -2.34 12.08
C GLY A 191 -21.18 -3.71 11.44
N GLY A 192 -22.07 -4.61 11.83
CA GLY A 192 -21.96 -6.02 11.49
C GLY A 192 -20.96 -6.76 12.38
N ALA A 193 -20.68 -8.01 12.02
CA ALA A 193 -19.76 -8.89 12.72
C ALA A 193 -18.92 -9.66 11.70
N LEU A 194 -17.64 -9.87 12.00
CA LEU A 194 -16.78 -10.72 11.19
C LEU A 194 -16.94 -12.18 11.60
N SER A 195 -17.00 -13.05 10.59
CA SER A 195 -17.01 -14.50 10.74
C SER A 195 -16.13 -15.17 9.69
N GLY A 196 -15.78 -16.42 9.92
CA GLY A 196 -14.92 -17.19 9.03
C GLY A 196 -13.44 -16.93 9.29
N SER A 197 -12.60 -17.23 8.30
CA SER A 197 -11.15 -17.10 8.40
C SER A 197 -10.53 -16.78 7.05
N VAL A 198 -9.37 -16.13 7.06
CA VAL A 198 -8.59 -15.93 5.83
C VAL A 198 -8.07 -17.25 5.29
N SER A 199 -7.56 -18.14 6.15
CA SER A 199 -7.07 -19.46 5.74
C SER A 199 -8.15 -20.37 5.16
N GLY A 200 -9.41 -20.21 5.58
CA GLY A 200 -10.55 -20.98 5.08
C GLY A 200 -11.20 -20.40 3.83
N GLY A 201 -10.82 -19.19 3.40
CA GLY A 201 -11.45 -18.51 2.27
C GLY A 201 -12.92 -18.15 2.50
N ASP A 202 -13.38 -18.13 3.75
CA ASP A 202 -14.78 -17.95 4.14
C ASP A 202 -15.02 -16.67 4.95
N LEU A 203 -14.03 -15.78 5.01
CA LEU A 203 -14.14 -14.50 5.70
C LEU A 203 -15.30 -13.66 5.14
N ALA A 204 -16.23 -13.28 6.02
CA ALA A 204 -17.42 -12.51 5.68
C ALA A 204 -17.74 -11.45 6.73
N VAL A 205 -18.29 -10.32 6.27
CA VAL A 205 -18.92 -9.28 7.11
C VAL A 205 -20.42 -9.57 7.14
N GLY A 206 -20.91 -10.13 8.24
CA GLY A 206 -22.32 -10.46 8.46
C GLY A 206 -23.13 -9.36 9.14
N SER A 207 -24.43 -9.61 9.36
CA SER A 207 -25.35 -8.80 10.17
C SER A 207 -25.59 -7.35 9.68
N SER A 208 -26.07 -7.22 8.43
CA SER A 208 -26.65 -6.00 7.82
C SER A 208 -26.01 -4.68 8.28
N PRO A 209 -24.73 -4.42 7.91
CA PRO A 209 -24.05 -3.21 8.30
C PRO A 209 -24.75 -1.97 7.71
N THR A 210 -24.64 -0.84 8.41
CA THR A 210 -25.23 0.43 7.93
C THR A 210 -24.36 1.01 6.83
N SER A 211 -24.94 1.24 5.65
CA SER A 211 -24.26 1.83 4.50
C SER A 211 -24.33 3.36 4.52
N PHE A 212 -23.20 4.01 4.23
CA PHE A 212 -23.05 5.46 4.13
C PHE A 212 -22.84 5.94 2.69
N LYS A 213 -23.07 5.09 1.69
CA LYS A 213 -22.82 5.39 0.27
C LYS A 213 -23.46 6.71 -0.19
N GLY A 214 -24.67 7.00 0.26
CA GLY A 214 -25.41 8.21 -0.14
C GLY A 214 -24.90 9.51 0.51
N VAL A 215 -24.16 9.42 1.62
CA VAL A 215 -23.73 10.58 2.42
C VAL A 215 -22.22 10.76 2.43
N LEU A 216 -21.44 9.75 2.04
CA LEU A 216 -19.99 9.87 1.95
C LEU A 216 -19.62 10.90 0.87
N ARG A 217 -18.69 11.81 1.19
CA ARG A 217 -18.11 12.78 0.26
C ARG A 217 -16.67 12.45 -0.09
N SER A 218 -15.89 12.02 0.90
CA SER A 218 -14.52 11.55 0.71
C SER A 218 -14.13 10.58 1.81
N PHE A 219 -13.12 9.76 1.53
CA PHE A 219 -12.43 8.96 2.53
C PHE A 219 -10.94 8.90 2.23
N GLU A 220 -10.17 8.66 3.28
CA GLU A 220 -8.73 8.48 3.20
C GLU A 220 -8.31 7.42 4.22
N TYR A 221 -7.54 6.46 3.75
CA TYR A 221 -6.87 5.47 4.57
C TYR A 221 -5.37 5.50 4.28
N ALA A 222 -4.55 5.60 5.33
CA ALA A 222 -3.11 5.51 5.23
C ALA A 222 -2.56 4.53 6.28
N ILE A 223 -1.59 3.73 5.86
CA ILE A 223 -0.85 2.78 6.70
C ILE A 223 0.65 3.00 6.50
N ASN A 224 1.39 3.03 7.60
CA ASN A 224 2.84 3.16 7.61
C ASN A 224 3.43 2.11 8.58
N ALA A 225 4.31 1.27 8.05
CA ALA A 225 4.98 0.21 8.81
C ALA A 225 6.21 0.71 9.60
N GLU A 226 6.57 1.99 9.45
CA GLU A 226 7.71 2.67 10.10
C GLU A 226 8.99 1.82 10.05
N PRO A 227 9.44 1.41 8.85
CA PRO A 227 10.50 0.41 8.76
C PRO A 227 11.87 0.94 9.15
N VAL A 228 12.67 0.05 9.73
CA VAL A 228 14.05 0.29 10.13
C VAL A 228 14.97 -0.43 9.15
N SER A 229 15.86 0.34 8.52
CA SER A 229 16.90 -0.21 7.65
C SER A 229 18.09 -0.64 8.51
N LEU A 230 18.58 -1.86 8.29
CA LEU A 230 19.67 -2.45 9.06
C LEU A 230 20.89 -2.67 8.18
N TYR A 231 22.06 -2.49 8.80
CA TYR A 231 23.38 -2.71 8.23
C TYR A 231 24.05 -3.78 9.08
N GLU A 232 24.46 -4.89 8.44
CA GLU A 232 25.03 -6.03 9.17
C GLU A 232 26.54 -5.84 9.39
N MET A 233 27.01 -6.22 10.58
CA MET A 233 28.44 -6.16 10.91
C MET A 233 29.23 -7.09 9.99
N GLY A 234 30.31 -6.56 9.40
CA GLY A 234 31.18 -7.31 8.48
C GLY A 234 30.79 -7.18 7.01
N ASP A 235 29.68 -6.49 6.70
CA ASP A 235 29.39 -6.03 5.35
C ASP A 235 30.08 -4.67 5.10
N ASN A 236 31.05 -4.65 4.18
CA ASN A 236 31.79 -3.44 3.81
C ASN A 236 31.18 -2.73 2.59
N THR A 237 29.97 -3.11 2.15
CA THR A 237 29.35 -2.50 0.96
C THR A 237 28.69 -1.15 1.24
N GLY A 238 28.36 -0.85 2.50
CA GLY A 238 27.64 0.38 2.88
C GLY A 238 26.17 0.41 2.44
N TYR A 239 25.63 -0.71 1.94
CA TYR A 239 24.23 -0.84 1.56
C TYR A 239 23.39 -1.41 2.70
N VAL A 240 22.09 -1.15 2.67
CA VAL A 240 21.16 -1.81 3.59
C VAL A 240 21.17 -3.30 3.27
N THR A 241 21.27 -4.15 4.30
CA THR A 241 21.32 -5.61 4.15
C THR A 241 19.97 -6.26 4.42
N ARG A 242 19.11 -5.60 5.20
CA ARG A 242 17.71 -5.98 5.41
C ARG A 242 16.88 -4.82 5.94
N ALA A 243 15.57 -4.92 5.78
CA ALA A 243 14.61 -4.01 6.38
C ALA A 243 13.70 -4.77 7.34
N GLU A 244 13.50 -4.21 8.54
CA GLU A 244 12.58 -4.73 9.54
C GLU A 244 11.45 -3.74 9.78
N ARG A 245 10.28 -4.26 10.17
CA ARG A 245 9.13 -3.44 10.53
C ARG A 245 9.41 -2.67 11.81
N GLY A 246 8.86 -1.46 11.91
CA GLY A 246 8.91 -0.69 13.15
C GLY A 246 8.04 -1.29 14.26
N GLU A 247 8.35 -0.92 15.50
CA GLU A 247 7.62 -1.42 16.69
C GLU A 247 6.13 -1.05 16.68
N ARG A 248 5.77 0.08 16.07
CA ARG A 248 4.39 0.57 16.02
C ARG A 248 4.03 1.06 14.64
N TRP A 249 2.94 0.53 14.12
CA TRP A 249 2.39 0.95 12.85
C TRP A 249 1.49 2.16 13.06
N LYS A 250 1.55 3.11 12.12
CA LYS A 250 0.65 4.25 12.10
C LYS A 250 -0.44 3.98 11.08
N GLN A 251 -1.69 4.00 11.55
CA GLN A 251 -2.87 3.88 10.71
C GLN A 251 -3.74 5.11 10.89
N GLU A 252 -4.08 5.73 9.78
CA GLU A 252 -4.92 6.92 9.74
C GLU A 252 -6.11 6.64 8.83
N LEU A 253 -7.31 6.71 9.39
CA LEU A 253 -8.55 6.53 8.65
C LEU A 253 -9.46 7.71 8.93
N SER A 254 -9.88 8.38 7.87
CA SER A 254 -10.77 9.53 7.94
C SER A 254 -11.80 9.50 6.81
N ALA A 255 -12.97 10.09 7.09
CA ALA A 255 -14.02 10.25 6.10
C ALA A 255 -14.82 11.53 6.37
N VAL A 256 -15.37 12.09 5.30
CA VAL A 256 -16.26 13.25 5.36
C VAL A 256 -17.66 12.81 4.95
N PHE A 257 -18.64 13.05 5.82
CA PHE A 257 -20.04 12.69 5.61
C PHE A 257 -20.93 13.94 5.51
N GLU A 258 -21.94 13.89 4.66
CA GLU A 258 -23.01 14.89 4.54
C GLU A 258 -24.21 14.41 5.39
N MET A 259 -24.30 14.84 6.64
CA MET A 259 -25.38 14.40 7.53
C MET A 259 -25.89 15.53 8.43
N ALA A 260 -27.20 15.56 8.61
CA ALA A 260 -27.89 16.54 9.44
C ALA A 260 -28.04 16.11 10.91
N ASP A 261 -27.77 14.85 11.25
CA ASP A 261 -28.02 14.29 12.58
C ASP A 261 -26.76 14.23 13.47
N ASP A 262 -26.96 13.86 14.74
CA ASP A 262 -25.90 13.73 15.76
C ASP A 262 -25.38 12.28 15.90
N THR A 263 -25.75 11.34 15.02
CA THR A 263 -25.46 9.90 15.19
C THR A 263 -23.97 9.59 15.31
N HIS A 264 -23.12 10.25 14.53
CA HIS A 264 -21.66 10.11 14.61
C HIS A 264 -21.09 10.63 15.92
N LYS A 265 -21.65 11.74 16.44
CA LYS A 265 -21.25 12.31 17.74
C LYS A 265 -21.68 11.38 18.87
N THR A 266 -22.87 10.79 18.80
CA THR A 266 -23.32 9.78 19.76
C THR A 266 -22.38 8.58 19.77
N GLY A 267 -22.00 8.04 18.60
CA GLY A 267 -21.05 6.93 18.50
C GLY A 267 -19.65 7.26 19.03
N LEU A 268 -19.19 8.49 18.86
CA LEU A 268 -17.96 8.99 19.48
C LEU A 268 -18.07 9.05 21.01
N ILE A 269 -19.16 9.60 21.55
CA ILE A 269 -19.36 9.74 22.99
C ILE A 269 -19.53 8.37 23.67
N SER A 270 -20.20 7.43 23.02
CA SER A 270 -20.41 6.09 23.56
C SER A 270 -19.16 5.20 23.49
N GLY A 271 -18.11 5.62 22.77
CA GLY A 271 -16.88 4.84 22.61
C GLY A 271 -17.12 3.48 21.96
N SER A 272 -18.17 3.37 21.13
CA SER A 272 -18.60 2.09 20.60
C SER A 272 -17.64 1.57 19.54
N GLU A 273 -17.36 0.28 19.62
CA GLU A 273 -16.50 -0.45 18.69
C GLU A 273 -17.35 -1.03 17.57
N TYR A 274 -16.85 -0.96 16.33
CA TYR A 274 -17.55 -1.44 15.15
C TYR A 274 -16.58 -2.12 14.19
N VAL A 275 -17.09 -3.05 13.40
CA VAL A 275 -16.45 -3.44 12.13
C VAL A 275 -16.69 -2.31 11.13
N LEU A 276 -15.66 -1.93 10.37
CA LEU A 276 -15.80 -1.03 9.23
C LEU A 276 -15.37 -1.75 7.96
N SER A 277 -16.18 -1.65 6.93
CA SER A 277 -15.96 -2.36 5.67
C SER A 277 -16.15 -1.41 4.49
N ILE A 278 -15.14 -1.35 3.63
CA ILE A 278 -15.08 -0.49 2.45
C ILE A 278 -14.80 -1.37 1.21
N PRO A 279 -15.79 -2.13 0.71
CA PRO A 279 -15.71 -2.76 -0.60
C PRO A 279 -15.73 -1.72 -1.72
N ILE A 280 -14.90 -1.96 -2.73
CA ILE A 280 -14.74 -1.14 -3.92
C ILE A 280 -14.81 -2.08 -5.12
N THR A 281 -15.94 -2.05 -5.83
CA THR A 281 -16.24 -3.04 -6.86
C THR A 281 -16.05 -2.47 -8.26
N GLY A 282 -14.96 -2.82 -8.91
CA GLY A 282 -14.65 -2.44 -10.30
C GLY A 282 -15.46 -3.21 -11.35
N GLY A 283 -14.93 -3.25 -12.57
CA GLY A 283 -15.58 -3.93 -13.70
C GLY A 283 -15.64 -5.45 -13.54
N VAL A 284 -16.51 -6.09 -14.32
CA VAL A 284 -16.61 -7.55 -14.39
C VAL A 284 -15.35 -8.15 -14.98
N ILE A 285 -14.86 -9.24 -14.41
CA ILE A 285 -13.72 -10.01 -14.91
C ILE A 285 -14.24 -10.93 -16.03
N ALA A 286 -13.72 -10.77 -17.25
CA ALA A 286 -14.12 -11.60 -18.38
C ALA A 286 -13.52 -13.01 -18.25
N GLY A 287 -14.30 -14.09 -18.29
CA GLY A 287 -13.72 -15.44 -18.28
C GLY A 287 -14.63 -16.63 -17.92
N GLY A 288 -15.69 -16.44 -17.12
CA GLY A 288 -16.51 -17.57 -16.65
C GLY A 288 -18.01 -17.32 -16.56
N SER A 289 -18.69 -18.17 -15.77
CA SER A 289 -20.16 -18.37 -15.82
C SER A 289 -21.00 -17.33 -15.06
N GLY A 290 -20.38 -16.37 -14.36
CA GLY A 290 -21.04 -15.11 -14.01
C GLY A 290 -20.54 -14.37 -12.77
N ASN A 291 -20.32 -13.06 -12.93
CA ASN A 291 -20.37 -12.00 -11.90
C ASN A 291 -19.20 -11.84 -10.91
N LEU A 292 -18.00 -12.33 -11.18
CA LEU A 292 -16.82 -11.89 -10.42
C LEU A 292 -16.31 -10.54 -10.95
N ASN A 293 -16.10 -9.59 -10.05
CA ASN A 293 -15.62 -8.25 -10.37
C ASN A 293 -14.17 -8.07 -9.88
N TYR A 294 -13.44 -7.17 -10.53
CA TYR A 294 -12.22 -6.62 -9.97
C TYR A 294 -12.58 -5.92 -8.66
N GLU A 295 -12.03 -6.36 -7.53
CA GLU A 295 -12.46 -5.86 -6.23
C GLU A 295 -11.26 -5.49 -5.35
N ALA A 296 -11.39 -4.40 -4.61
CA ALA A 296 -10.56 -4.10 -3.45
C ALA A 296 -11.47 -3.84 -2.25
N HIS A 297 -11.36 -4.68 -1.23
CA HIS A 297 -12.23 -4.65 -0.07
C HIS A 297 -11.41 -4.52 1.20
N PHE A 298 -11.48 -3.33 1.80
CA PHE A 298 -10.83 -3.02 3.07
C PHE A 298 -11.76 -3.39 4.21
N ILE A 299 -11.27 -4.22 5.11
CA ILE A 299 -12.00 -4.69 6.28
C ILE A 299 -11.18 -4.28 7.50
N PHE A 300 -11.77 -3.47 8.37
CA PHE A 300 -11.22 -3.10 9.65
C PHE A 300 -12.04 -3.81 10.73
N PRO A 301 -11.49 -4.87 11.34
CA PRO A 301 -12.22 -5.68 12.31
C PRO A 301 -12.73 -4.89 13.52
N LYS A 302 -11.95 -3.90 13.96
CA LYS A 302 -12.26 -3.12 15.14
C LYS A 302 -11.85 -1.66 14.96
N VAL A 303 -12.84 -0.76 14.87
CA VAL A 303 -12.64 0.69 14.81
C VAL A 303 -13.51 1.42 15.83
N VAL A 304 -13.02 2.56 16.30
CA VAL A 304 -13.77 3.50 17.15
C VAL A 304 -13.65 4.91 16.56
N TYR A 305 -14.66 5.75 16.74
CA TYR A 305 -14.51 7.17 16.41
C TYR A 305 -13.46 7.80 17.33
N ARG A 306 -12.46 8.44 16.73
CA ARG A 306 -11.53 9.34 17.42
C ARG A 306 -12.05 10.76 17.41
N GLU A 307 -12.72 11.14 16.32
CA GLU A 307 -13.18 12.49 16.08
C GLU A 307 -14.47 12.48 15.25
N ALA A 308 -15.37 13.42 15.53
CA ALA A 308 -16.59 13.66 14.77
C ALA A 308 -16.92 15.16 14.82
N LYS A 309 -16.13 15.98 14.11
CA LYS A 309 -16.32 17.45 14.10
C LYS A 309 -17.34 17.86 13.06
N LYS A 310 -18.41 18.53 13.52
CA LYS A 310 -19.39 19.17 12.64
C LYS A 310 -18.81 20.45 12.05
N ALA A 311 -19.04 20.64 10.76
CA ALA A 311 -18.77 21.89 10.07
C ALA A 311 -19.95 22.21 9.13
N VAL A 312 -20.04 23.47 8.73
CA VAL A 312 -21.02 23.94 7.74
C VAL A 312 -20.26 24.38 6.51
N GLU A 313 -20.62 23.82 5.36
CA GLU A 313 -20.06 24.19 4.07
C GLU A 313 -21.21 24.61 3.15
N GLY A 314 -21.34 25.93 2.95
CA GLY A 314 -22.51 26.50 2.29
C GLY A 314 -23.80 26.20 3.08
N SER A 315 -24.76 25.52 2.44
CA SER A 315 -26.03 25.13 3.05
C SER A 315 -26.06 23.68 3.56
N ILE A 316 -24.93 22.97 3.54
CA ILE A 316 -24.84 21.55 3.90
C ILE A 316 -24.06 21.41 5.21
N VAL A 317 -24.59 20.61 6.13
CA VAL A 317 -23.88 20.19 7.35
C VAL A 317 -23.02 18.98 7.01
N ILE A 318 -21.74 19.07 7.33
CA ILE A 318 -20.78 17.98 7.15
C ILE A 318 -20.23 17.53 8.49
N VAL A 319 -19.84 16.26 8.55
CA VAL A 319 -19.15 15.65 9.69
C VAL A 319 -17.80 15.14 9.21
N ASN A 320 -16.73 15.69 9.77
CA ASN A 320 -15.37 15.18 9.62
C ASN A 320 -15.17 14.07 10.65
N GLY A 321 -15.25 12.82 10.18
CA GLY A 321 -15.06 11.63 10.98
C GLY A 321 -13.61 11.16 10.95
N GLY A 322 -12.96 11.11 12.11
CA GLY A 322 -11.68 10.44 12.32
C GLY A 322 -11.92 9.10 13.00
N PHE A 323 -11.32 8.04 12.48
CA PHE A 323 -11.42 6.69 13.04
C PHE A 323 -10.07 6.26 13.61
N GLN A 324 -10.11 5.69 14.81
CA GLN A 324 -8.98 4.96 15.37
C GLN A 324 -9.16 3.49 15.01
N VAL A 325 -8.23 2.96 14.22
CA VAL A 325 -8.13 1.52 13.98
C VAL A 325 -7.51 0.87 15.22
N LEU A 326 -8.15 -0.20 15.71
CA LEU A 326 -7.70 -1.00 16.85
C LEU A 326 -7.34 -2.40 16.36
N GLU A 327 -6.54 -3.09 17.16
CA GLU A 327 -6.19 -4.48 16.90
C GLU A 327 -7.27 -5.41 17.45
N ASP A 328 -7.81 -6.27 16.59
CA ASP A 328 -8.62 -7.41 16.97
C ASP A 328 -7.71 -8.63 17.21
N ALA A 329 -7.97 -9.39 18.27
CA ALA A 329 -7.13 -10.51 18.67
C ALA A 329 -7.16 -11.69 17.68
N THR A 330 -8.21 -11.79 16.85
CA THR A 330 -8.39 -12.87 15.87
C THR A 330 -7.99 -12.42 14.46
N TYR A 331 -8.43 -11.24 14.05
CA TYR A 331 -8.32 -10.76 12.67
C TYR A 331 -7.27 -9.67 12.47
N GLY A 332 -6.54 -9.27 13.52
CA GLY A 332 -5.60 -8.16 13.46
C GLY A 332 -6.29 -6.81 13.31
N SER A 333 -5.58 -5.83 12.74
CA SER A 333 -6.08 -4.44 12.63
C SER A 333 -6.75 -4.11 11.30
N VAL A 334 -6.31 -4.74 10.21
CA VAL A 334 -6.85 -4.54 8.87
C VAL A 334 -6.60 -5.78 8.02
N ILE A 335 -7.60 -6.13 7.21
CA ILE A 335 -7.52 -7.16 6.18
C ILE A 335 -7.92 -6.51 4.87
N VAL A 336 -7.12 -6.69 3.82
CA VAL A 336 -7.49 -6.24 2.48
C VAL A 336 -7.69 -7.43 1.57
N LYS A 337 -8.92 -7.60 1.09
CA LYS A 337 -9.27 -8.62 0.10
C LYS A 337 -9.19 -8.00 -1.29
N ILE A 338 -8.29 -8.51 -2.13
CA ILE A 338 -8.15 -8.12 -3.54
C ILE A 338 -8.59 -9.28 -4.43
N GLN A 339 -9.41 -9.00 -5.45
CA GLN A 339 -9.81 -10.00 -6.44
C GLN A 339 -9.37 -9.56 -7.84
N ASN A 340 -8.60 -10.41 -8.54
CA ASN A 340 -8.11 -10.17 -9.89
C ASN A 340 -7.69 -11.48 -10.59
N LYS A 341 -6.93 -11.37 -11.70
CA LYS A 341 -6.45 -12.50 -12.51
C LYS A 341 -4.98 -12.88 -12.25
N GLN A 342 -4.33 -12.30 -11.24
CA GLN A 342 -2.95 -12.64 -10.91
C GLN A 342 -2.94 -13.83 -9.97
N SER A 343 -2.12 -14.84 -10.24
CA SER A 343 -2.10 -16.07 -9.44
C SER A 343 -1.53 -15.87 -8.04
N SER A 344 -0.57 -14.95 -7.88
CA SER A 344 0.07 -14.69 -6.59
C SER A 344 0.74 -13.31 -6.53
N TYR A 345 1.00 -12.87 -5.30
CA TYR A 345 1.81 -11.70 -4.98
C TYR A 345 2.75 -12.01 -3.83
N LEU A 346 4.02 -11.62 -3.97
CA LEU A 346 5.07 -11.70 -2.94
C LEU A 346 5.23 -13.11 -2.34
N VAL A 347 5.07 -14.13 -3.19
CA VAL A 347 5.35 -15.54 -2.88
C VAL A 347 6.75 -15.88 -3.32
#